data_AF-A0A842SFK8-F1
#
_entry.id   AF-A0A842SFK8-F1
#
_cell.length_a   1.000
_cell.length_b   1.000
_cell.length_c   1.000
_cell.angle_alpha   90.00
_cell.angle_beta   90.00
_cell.angle_gamma   90.00
#
_symmetry.space_group_name_H-M   'P 1'
#
loop_
_entity.id
_entity.type
_entity.pdbx_description
1 polymer ?
#
loop_
_entity_poly.entity_id
_entity_poly.type
_entity_poly.pdbx_seq_one_letter_code
_entity_poly.pdbx_strand_id
1 'polypeptide(L)'
;MEKKKKITAVILVIFTIGLIILMLLFKEPVYPQSPYFQNEPENWIEENHLSDSEQEMRVNLLKATQGYSIQTGNRQEYLINDSTYAFFSYGVYKGKEFFQVYAEPKKPNSQNLPPEDDVLMEISRELDPTDNIIQAYILAKENNKKFNFYIYVDKDWKNKLKYTKVIYGDDFSSPEKLKIRDFSYNEISTGIFLHEIKDSSEWYNMDPVVGGIIVGEINLVDIQNNNLNSTYVMLR
;
A
#
# COMPACT_ATOMS: atom_id res chain seq x y z
N MET A 1 -24.81 33.36 55.37
CA MET A 1 -23.74 33.13 54.37
C MET A 1 -23.29 31.68 54.30
N GLU A 2 -23.18 30.97 55.43
CA GLU A 2 -22.76 29.55 55.47
C GLU A 2 -23.68 28.59 54.71
N LYS A 3 -25.00 28.77 54.77
CA LYS A 3 -25.95 27.88 54.07
C LYS A 3 -25.74 27.89 52.54
N LYS A 4 -25.43 29.04 51.95
CA LYS A 4 -25.11 29.16 50.52
C LYS A 4 -23.80 28.44 50.18
N LYS A 5 -22.75 28.59 50.99
CA LYS A 5 -21.47 27.87 50.80
C LYS A 5 -21.64 26.35 50.86
N LYS A 6 -22.46 25.85 51.81
CA LYS A 6 -22.79 24.41 51.91
C LYS A 6 -23.52 23.90 50.66
N ILE A 7 -24.50 24.65 50.16
CA ILE A 7 -25.24 24.28 48.95
C ILE A 7 -24.30 24.25 47.72
N THR A 8 -23.45 25.26 47.55
CA THR A 8 -22.50 25.31 46.43
C THR A 8 -21.51 24.15 46.47
N ALA A 9 -21.00 23.78 47.64
CA ALA A 9 -20.09 22.64 47.79
C ALA A 9 -20.76 21.32 47.39
N VAL A 10 -22.03 21.11 47.79
CA VAL A 10 -22.80 19.91 47.43
C VAL A 10 -23.01 19.82 45.92
N ILE A 11 -23.36 20.93 45.25
CA ILE A 11 -23.55 20.96 43.80
C ILE A 11 -22.24 20.60 43.07
N LEU A 12 -21.10 21.12 43.54
CA LEU A 12 -19.80 20.86 42.92
C LEU A 12 -19.39 19.39 43.04
N VAL A 13 -19.67 18.76 44.19
CA VAL A 13 -19.43 17.32 44.39
C VAL A 13 -20.31 16.48 43.46
N ILE A 14 -21.61 16.80 43.36
CA ILE A 14 -22.53 16.11 42.45
C ILE A 14 -22.08 16.24 41.00
N PHE A 15 -21.67 17.44 40.58
CA PHE A 15 -21.16 17.68 39.23
C PHE A 15 -19.89 16.87 38.95
N THR A 16 -18.95 16.84 39.90
CA THR A 16 -17.69 16.09 39.77
C THR A 16 -17.96 14.59 39.66
N ILE A 17 -18.85 14.05 40.49
CA ILE A 17 -19.28 12.65 40.41
C ILE A 17 -19.95 12.36 39.06
N GLY A 18 -20.82 13.26 38.60
CA GLY A 18 -21.46 13.16 37.28
C GLY A 18 -20.44 13.11 36.13
N LEU A 19 -19.39 13.93 36.20
CA LEU A 19 -18.33 13.98 35.18
C LEU A 19 -17.46 12.73 35.19
N ILE A 20 -17.16 12.17 36.37
CA ILE A 20 -16.44 10.90 36.50
C ILE A 20 -17.28 9.74 35.93
N ILE A 21 -18.58 9.69 36.26
CA ILE A 21 -19.49 8.67 35.71
C ILE A 21 -19.56 8.80 34.19
N LEU A 22 -19.66 10.03 33.67
CA LEU A 22 -19.65 10.30 32.24
C LEU A 22 -18.37 9.77 31.58
N MET A 23 -17.19 10.08 32.14
CA MET A 23 -15.91 9.56 31.65
C MET A 23 -15.83 8.03 31.69
N LEU A 24 -16.42 7.38 32.70
CA LEU A 24 -16.47 5.92 32.78
C LEU A 24 -17.44 5.30 31.76
N LEU A 25 -18.55 5.98 31.44
CA LEU A 25 -19.48 5.55 30.38
C LEU A 25 -18.89 5.72 28.98
N PHE A 26 -17.99 6.69 28.80
CA PHE A 26 -17.25 6.92 27.56
C PHE A 26 -15.88 6.23 27.52
N LYS A 27 -15.51 5.41 28.51
CA LYS A 27 -14.43 4.43 28.28
C LYS A 27 -14.95 3.52 27.17
N GLU A 28 -14.30 3.59 26.02
CA GLU A 28 -14.60 2.69 24.91
C GLU A 28 -14.67 1.26 25.47
N PRO A 29 -15.76 0.51 25.19
CA PRO A 29 -15.88 -0.84 25.69
C PRO A 29 -14.60 -1.58 25.30
N VAL A 30 -13.92 -2.14 26.31
CA VAL A 30 -12.84 -3.10 26.07
C VAL A 30 -13.53 -4.30 25.46
N TYR A 31 -13.67 -4.29 24.14
CA TYR A 31 -14.23 -5.40 23.40
C TYR A 31 -13.38 -6.61 23.77
N PRO A 32 -13.99 -7.68 24.35
CA PRO A 32 -13.24 -8.90 24.56
C PRO A 32 -12.63 -9.26 23.22
N GLN A 33 -11.30 -9.40 23.16
CA GLN A 33 -10.65 -9.81 21.92
C GLN A 33 -11.34 -11.10 21.50
N SER A 34 -12.00 -11.06 20.33
CA SER A 34 -12.64 -12.24 19.76
C SER A 34 -11.61 -13.37 19.79
N PRO A 35 -11.99 -14.62 20.12
CA PRO A 35 -11.06 -15.75 20.04
C PRO A 35 -10.42 -15.88 18.64
N TYR A 36 -10.98 -15.20 17.63
CA TYR A 36 -10.43 -15.08 16.29
C TYR A 36 -9.17 -14.19 16.19
N PHE A 37 -9.03 -13.16 17.03
CA PHE A 37 -7.88 -12.24 17.03
C PHE A 37 -7.03 -12.48 18.27
N GLN A 38 -6.04 -13.37 18.14
CA GLN A 38 -5.09 -13.68 19.21
C GLN A 38 -3.72 -13.07 18.87
N ASN A 39 -2.97 -12.69 19.91
CA ASN A 39 -1.63 -12.11 19.77
C ASN A 39 -0.54 -13.14 19.50
N GLU A 40 -0.87 -14.43 19.59
CA GLU A 40 0.06 -15.54 19.41
C GLU A 40 0.28 -15.82 17.91
N PRO A 41 1.52 -15.74 17.40
CA PRO A 41 1.82 -15.88 15.97
C PRO A 41 1.40 -17.21 15.34
N GLU A 42 1.42 -18.28 16.13
CA GLU A 42 1.05 -19.64 15.70
C GLU A 42 -0.38 -19.69 15.15
N ASN A 43 -1.29 -18.87 15.70
CA ASN A 43 -2.69 -18.83 15.30
C ASN A 43 -2.95 -18.00 14.02
N TRP A 44 -1.93 -17.30 13.52
CA TRP A 44 -2.01 -16.57 12.25
C TRP A 44 -1.68 -17.46 11.06
N ILE A 45 -1.01 -18.59 11.29
CA ILE A 45 -0.60 -19.51 10.22
C ILE A 45 -1.83 -20.32 9.80
N GLU A 46 -2.14 -20.31 8.51
CA GLU A 46 -3.20 -21.10 7.91
C GLU A 46 -2.62 -22.19 7.02
N GLU A 47 -3.07 -23.42 7.25
CA GLU A 47 -2.76 -24.54 6.37
C GLU A 47 -3.55 -24.38 5.07
N ASN A 48 -2.84 -24.37 3.94
CA ASN A 48 -3.49 -24.33 2.64
C ASN A 48 -3.97 -25.74 2.24
N HIS A 49 -5.19 -26.10 2.64
CA HIS A 49 -5.80 -27.41 2.30
C HIS A 49 -6.01 -27.64 0.79
N LEU A 50 -5.71 -26.66 -0.07
CA LEU A 50 -5.89 -26.72 -1.52
C LEU A 50 -4.57 -26.79 -2.30
N SER A 51 -3.41 -26.76 -1.63
CA SER A 51 -2.10 -26.92 -2.26
C SER A 51 -1.57 -28.34 -2.01
N ASP A 52 -1.31 -29.09 -3.09
CA ASP A 52 -0.61 -30.38 -3.03
C ASP A 52 0.87 -30.23 -2.59
N SER A 53 1.38 -29.00 -2.48
CA SER A 53 2.68 -28.74 -1.86
C SER A 53 2.50 -28.61 -0.35
N GLU A 54 2.96 -29.63 0.40
CA GLU A 54 2.89 -29.72 1.87
C GLU A 54 3.72 -28.66 2.62
N GLN A 55 4.16 -27.58 1.96
CA GLN A 55 5.13 -26.63 2.53
C GLN A 55 4.76 -25.15 2.39
N GLU A 56 3.61 -24.79 1.81
CA GLU A 56 3.23 -23.39 1.68
C GLU A 56 2.57 -22.88 2.98
N MET A 57 3.39 -22.47 3.96
CA MET A 57 2.91 -21.74 5.13
C MET A 57 2.38 -20.37 4.71
N ARG A 58 1.12 -20.07 5.03
CA ARG A 58 0.52 -18.75 4.77
C ARG A 58 0.21 -18.06 6.08
N VAL A 59 0.58 -16.79 6.19
CA VAL A 59 0.20 -15.94 7.32
C VAL A 59 -1.10 -15.22 6.97
N ASN A 60 -2.16 -15.43 7.75
CA ASN A 60 -3.38 -14.67 7.64
C ASN A 60 -3.13 -13.24 8.17
N LEU A 61 -2.95 -12.32 7.24
CA LEU A 61 -2.68 -10.91 7.53
C LEU A 61 -3.81 -10.25 8.34
N LEU A 62 -5.08 -10.62 8.11
CA LEU A 62 -6.20 -10.09 8.87
C LEU A 62 -6.09 -10.47 10.35
N LYS A 63 -5.73 -11.72 10.65
CA LYS A 63 -5.49 -12.19 12.03
C LYS A 63 -4.26 -11.51 12.64
N ALA A 64 -3.14 -11.52 11.91
CA ALA A 64 -1.86 -10.96 12.36
C ALA A 64 -1.93 -9.46 12.65
N THR A 65 -2.79 -8.75 11.94
CA THR A 65 -3.00 -7.31 12.11
C THR A 65 -4.26 -6.97 12.88
N GLN A 66 -4.92 -7.93 13.55
CA GLN A 66 -6.15 -7.70 14.32
C GLN A 66 -7.28 -6.99 13.53
N GLY A 67 -7.37 -7.26 12.23
CA GLY A 67 -8.35 -6.62 11.35
C GLY A 67 -7.88 -5.32 10.70
N TYR A 68 -6.68 -4.83 11.02
CA TYR A 68 -6.17 -3.57 10.47
C TYR A 68 -5.60 -3.71 9.06
N SER A 69 -5.37 -4.91 8.53
CA SER A 69 -4.91 -5.13 7.16
C SER A 69 -5.69 -6.21 6.42
N ILE A 70 -5.95 -5.94 5.14
CA ILE A 70 -6.64 -6.84 4.21
C ILE A 70 -5.78 -6.96 2.94
N GLN A 71 -5.53 -8.19 2.49
CA GLN A 71 -4.86 -8.46 1.22
C GLN A 71 -5.89 -8.97 0.21
N THR A 72 -5.99 -8.31 -0.94
CA THR A 72 -6.85 -8.71 -2.06
C THR A 72 -6.06 -8.64 -3.36
N GLY A 73 -5.68 -9.79 -3.91
CA GLY A 73 -4.87 -9.85 -5.14
C GLY A 73 -3.53 -9.11 -5.00
N ASN A 74 -3.30 -8.12 -5.85
CA ASN A 74 -2.12 -7.25 -5.89
C ASN A 74 -2.15 -6.08 -4.89
N ARG A 75 -3.17 -6.00 -4.01
CA ARG A 75 -3.42 -4.87 -3.12
C ARG A 75 -3.38 -5.29 -1.66
N GLN A 76 -2.65 -4.53 -0.85
CA GLN A 76 -2.70 -4.59 0.61
C GLN A 76 -3.26 -3.29 1.18
N GLU A 77 -4.37 -3.37 1.89
CA GLU A 77 -5.00 -2.24 2.57
C GLU A 77 -4.65 -2.25 4.07
N TYR A 78 -4.56 -1.07 4.66
CA TYR A 78 -4.36 -0.83 6.07
C TYR A 78 -5.35 0.24 6.55
N LEU A 79 -6.04 -0.02 7.66
CA LEU A 79 -6.94 0.93 8.30
C LEU A 79 -6.23 1.54 9.52
N ILE A 80 -5.85 2.81 9.43
CA ILE A 80 -5.14 3.51 10.51
C ILE A 80 -5.86 4.83 10.77
N ASN A 81 -6.38 5.02 11.99
CA ASN A 81 -7.10 6.23 12.41
C ASN A 81 -8.20 6.64 11.41
N ASP A 82 -9.10 5.70 11.09
CA ASP A 82 -10.20 5.88 10.12
C ASP A 82 -9.78 6.29 8.70
N SER A 83 -8.49 6.14 8.37
CA SER A 83 -7.96 6.39 7.03
C SER A 83 -7.48 5.08 6.40
N THR A 84 -7.90 4.85 5.16
CA THR A 84 -7.43 3.72 4.36
C THR A 84 -6.08 4.07 3.72
N TYR A 85 -5.10 3.19 3.90
CA TYR A 85 -3.83 3.21 3.19
C TYR A 85 -3.75 1.97 2.33
N ALA A 86 -3.34 2.09 1.08
CA ALA A 86 -3.21 0.93 0.21
C ALA A 86 -1.87 0.90 -0.50
N PHE A 87 -1.28 -0.30 -0.52
CA PHE A 87 -0.03 -0.63 -1.17
C PHE A 87 -0.31 -1.62 -2.29
N PHE A 88 0.41 -1.45 -3.38
CA PHE A 88 0.25 -2.28 -4.57
C PHE A 88 1.58 -2.89 -4.92
N SER A 89 1.52 -4.17 -5.28
CA SER A 89 2.68 -5.00 -5.56
C SER A 89 2.47 -5.71 -6.88
N TYR A 90 2.27 -4.96 -7.96
CA TYR A 90 2.22 -5.54 -9.30
C TYR A 90 2.94 -4.61 -10.28
N GLY A 91 3.77 -5.22 -11.12
CA GLY A 91 4.52 -4.54 -12.14
C GLY A 91 4.77 -5.42 -13.34
N VAL A 92 5.31 -4.79 -14.38
CA VAL A 92 5.74 -5.44 -15.60
C VAL A 92 7.12 -4.94 -15.96
N TYR A 93 8.01 -5.88 -16.23
CA TYR A 93 9.36 -5.61 -16.69
C TYR A 93 9.62 -6.37 -17.98
N LYS A 94 9.85 -5.64 -19.08
CA LYS A 94 10.16 -6.22 -20.41
C LYS A 94 9.15 -7.29 -20.86
N GLY A 95 7.85 -7.04 -20.67
CA GLY A 95 6.80 -7.97 -21.08
C GLY A 95 6.46 -9.06 -20.08
N LYS A 96 7.15 -9.11 -18.92
CA LYS A 96 6.90 -10.11 -17.89
C LYS A 96 6.30 -9.48 -16.64
N GLU A 97 5.17 -10.02 -16.21
CA GLU A 97 4.49 -9.62 -14.98
C GLU A 97 5.23 -10.14 -13.75
N PHE A 98 5.21 -9.36 -12.68
CA PHE A 98 5.74 -9.75 -11.39
C PHE A 98 5.00 -9.02 -10.26
N PHE A 99 5.05 -9.56 -9.04
CA PHE A 99 4.36 -8.94 -7.90
C PHE A 99 5.29 -8.03 -7.09
N GLN A 100 6.24 -8.60 -6.38
CA GLN A 100 7.18 -7.83 -5.56
C GLN A 100 8.56 -7.79 -6.20
N VAL A 101 9.06 -8.92 -6.70
CA VAL A 101 10.43 -9.03 -7.19
C VAL A 101 10.41 -9.56 -8.62
N TYR A 102 11.17 -8.89 -9.49
CA TYR A 102 11.55 -9.41 -10.79
C TYR A 102 13.05 -9.74 -10.78
N ALA A 103 13.36 -11.00 -11.05
CA ALA A 103 14.72 -11.48 -11.13
C ALA A 103 14.95 -12.24 -12.44
N GLU A 104 16.17 -12.15 -12.96
CA GLU A 104 16.63 -12.92 -14.12
C GLU A 104 17.71 -13.92 -13.68
N PRO A 105 17.71 -15.15 -14.21
CA PRO A 105 18.76 -16.11 -13.88
C PRO A 105 20.12 -15.55 -14.32
N LYS A 106 21.10 -15.48 -13.40
CA LYS A 106 22.46 -15.10 -13.78
C LYS A 106 22.97 -16.10 -14.83
N LYS A 107 23.71 -15.58 -15.80
CA LYS A 107 24.45 -16.44 -16.73
C LYS A 107 25.35 -17.35 -15.89
N PRO A 108 25.40 -18.67 -16.18
CA PRO A 108 26.22 -19.58 -15.40
C PRO A 108 27.67 -19.07 -15.41
N ASN A 109 28.15 -18.67 -14.23
CA ASN A 109 29.56 -18.38 -14.05
C ASN A 109 30.32 -19.70 -14.21
N SER A 110 31.53 -19.66 -14.78
CA SER A 110 32.37 -20.83 -15.09
C SER A 110 32.78 -21.69 -13.86
N GLN A 111 32.20 -21.46 -12.69
CA GLN A 111 32.59 -22.02 -11.39
C GLN A 111 31.64 -23.12 -10.84
N ASN A 112 30.74 -23.71 -11.63
CA ASN A 112 29.83 -24.78 -11.19
C ASN A 112 28.96 -24.45 -9.96
N LEU A 113 28.79 -23.16 -9.63
CA LEU A 113 27.82 -22.73 -8.62
C LEU A 113 26.42 -22.73 -9.25
N PRO A 114 25.37 -23.09 -8.49
CA PRO A 114 23.99 -22.89 -8.96
C PRO A 114 23.80 -21.41 -9.32
N PRO A 115 23.08 -21.10 -10.41
CA PRO A 115 22.84 -19.71 -10.79
C PRO A 115 22.08 -19.03 -9.65
N GLU A 116 22.69 -18.00 -9.07
CA GLU A 116 21.95 -17.05 -8.25
C GLU A 116 21.08 -16.20 -9.18
N ASP A 117 19.88 -15.85 -8.77
CA ASP A 117 19.05 -14.91 -9.51
C ASP A 117 19.60 -13.49 -9.33
N ASP A 118 19.59 -12.70 -10.41
CA ASP A 118 19.91 -11.28 -10.40
C ASP A 118 18.60 -10.50 -10.24
N VAL A 119 18.37 -9.96 -9.05
CA VAL A 119 17.18 -9.12 -8.80
C VAL A 119 17.38 -7.80 -9.54
N LEU A 120 16.49 -7.50 -10.49
CA LEU A 120 16.62 -6.31 -11.33
C LEU A 120 15.62 -5.22 -10.93
N MET A 121 14.45 -5.62 -10.40
CA MET A 121 13.39 -4.70 -10.03
C MET A 121 12.62 -5.22 -8.83
N GLU A 122 12.23 -4.30 -7.96
CA GLU A 122 11.46 -4.60 -6.76
C GLU A 122 10.36 -3.55 -6.51
N ILE A 123 9.21 -4.02 -6.03
CA ILE A 123 8.11 -3.18 -5.55
C ILE A 123 8.06 -3.33 -4.02
N SER A 124 8.73 -2.43 -3.33
CA SER A 124 8.90 -2.46 -1.88
C SER A 124 8.76 -1.07 -1.25
N ARG A 125 8.37 -1.05 0.02
CA ARG A 125 8.30 0.16 0.85
C ARG A 125 9.69 0.61 1.33
N GLU A 126 10.65 -0.30 1.28
CA GLU A 126 12.05 -0.06 1.63
C GLU A 126 12.79 0.19 0.32
N LEU A 127 13.31 1.41 0.16
CA LEU A 127 14.04 1.83 -1.03
C LEU A 127 15.51 2.05 -0.65
N ASP A 128 16.41 1.39 -1.37
CA ASP A 128 17.86 1.50 -1.27
C ASP A 128 18.42 2.03 -2.61
N PRO A 129 18.78 3.32 -2.69
CA PRO A 129 19.29 3.93 -3.92
C PRO A 129 20.76 3.55 -4.24
N THR A 130 21.29 2.50 -3.59
CA THR A 130 22.70 2.09 -3.69
C THR A 130 22.91 0.62 -4.04
N ASP A 131 21.84 -0.19 -4.08
CA ASP A 131 21.91 -1.63 -4.32
C ASP A 131 21.91 -2.02 -5.81
N ASN A 132 21.72 -1.03 -6.70
CA ASN A 132 21.59 -1.25 -8.13
C ASN A 132 20.40 -2.16 -8.51
N ILE A 133 19.30 -2.09 -7.76
CA ILE A 133 17.99 -2.66 -8.08
C ILE A 133 17.06 -1.49 -8.47
N ILE A 134 16.15 -1.67 -9.42
CA ILE A 134 15.14 -0.64 -9.74
C ILE A 134 13.99 -0.78 -8.74
N GLN A 135 13.81 0.19 -7.85
CA GLN A 135 12.76 0.11 -6.84
C GLN A 135 11.72 1.23 -6.94
N ALA A 136 10.46 0.85 -6.70
CA ALA A 136 9.36 1.79 -6.64
C ALA A 136 8.21 1.27 -5.77
N TYR A 137 7.39 2.17 -5.23
CA TYR A 137 6.09 1.79 -4.69
C TYR A 137 5.07 2.91 -4.84
N ILE A 138 3.79 2.52 -4.89
CA ILE A 138 2.67 3.45 -4.91
C ILE A 138 1.88 3.28 -3.63
N LEU A 139 1.77 4.37 -2.87
CA LEU A 139 0.93 4.46 -1.68
C LEU A 139 -0.33 5.26 -2.04
N ALA A 140 -1.49 4.64 -1.88
CA ALA A 140 -2.76 5.36 -1.84
C ALA A 140 -3.09 5.73 -0.38
N LYS A 141 -3.48 6.97 -0.12
CA LYS A 141 -3.97 7.41 1.18
C LYS A 141 -5.31 8.10 1.03
N GLU A 142 -6.30 7.60 1.73
CA GLU A 142 -7.61 8.22 1.82
C GLU A 142 -7.54 9.52 2.66
N ASN A 143 -8.14 10.58 2.13
CA ASN A 143 -8.33 11.87 2.76
C ASN A 143 -9.70 12.42 2.35
N ASN A 144 -10.64 12.50 3.30
CA ASN A 144 -12.01 12.96 3.06
C ASN A 144 -12.72 12.20 1.91
N LYS A 145 -12.66 10.86 1.90
CA LYS A 145 -13.26 9.97 0.87
C LYS A 145 -12.64 10.08 -0.53
N LYS A 146 -11.50 10.76 -0.65
CA LYS A 146 -10.70 10.81 -1.87
C LYS A 146 -9.34 10.20 -1.60
N PHE A 147 -8.74 9.56 -2.59
CA PHE A 147 -7.37 9.09 -2.47
C PHE A 147 -6.40 10.11 -3.04
N ASN A 148 -5.33 10.34 -2.27
CA ASN A 148 -4.10 10.92 -2.77
C ASN A 148 -3.12 9.77 -3.00
N PHE A 149 -2.44 9.79 -4.13
CA PHE A 149 -1.45 8.78 -4.48
C PHE A 149 -0.05 9.38 -4.42
N TYR A 150 0.83 8.65 -3.75
CA TYR A 150 2.24 8.99 -3.55
C TYR A 150 3.06 7.90 -4.21
N ILE A 151 3.77 8.27 -5.26
CA ILE A 151 4.60 7.36 -6.04
C ILE A 151 6.04 7.65 -5.68
N TYR A 152 6.69 6.65 -5.11
CA TYR A 152 8.09 6.71 -4.70
C TYR A 152 8.91 5.88 -5.67
N VAL A 153 10.05 6.42 -6.07
CA VAL A 153 11.06 5.72 -6.88
C VAL A 153 12.44 6.04 -6.32
N ASP A 154 13.37 5.12 -6.46
CA ASP A 154 14.76 5.32 -6.07
C ASP A 154 15.59 6.00 -7.19
N LYS A 155 16.90 6.08 -6.96
CA LYS A 155 17.87 6.66 -7.89
C LYS A 155 18.17 5.74 -9.06
N ASP A 156 18.15 4.45 -8.84
CA ASP A 156 18.40 3.44 -9.86
C ASP A 156 17.31 3.45 -10.93
N TRP A 157 16.04 3.62 -10.54
CA TRP A 157 14.93 3.88 -11.43
C TRP A 157 15.21 5.06 -12.36
N LYS A 158 15.54 6.22 -11.76
CA LYS A 158 15.83 7.45 -12.52
C LYS A 158 16.99 7.28 -13.50
N ASN A 159 18.01 6.51 -13.13
CA ASN A 159 19.22 6.33 -13.92
C ASN A 159 19.06 5.30 -15.04
N LYS A 160 18.27 4.25 -14.82
CA LYS A 160 18.16 3.10 -15.73
C LYS A 160 17.03 3.24 -16.75
N LEU A 161 15.96 3.96 -16.40
CA LEU A 161 14.86 4.22 -17.33
C LEU A 161 15.16 5.48 -18.15
N LYS A 162 14.80 5.45 -19.45
CA LYS A 162 15.03 6.59 -20.35
C LYS A 162 14.12 7.77 -20.04
N TYR A 163 12.90 7.47 -19.62
CA TYR A 163 11.90 8.43 -19.18
C TYR A 163 10.93 7.77 -18.21
N THR A 164 10.16 8.57 -17.49
CA THR A 164 9.09 8.06 -16.63
C THR A 164 7.84 8.92 -16.79
N LYS A 165 6.76 8.27 -17.21
CA LYS A 165 5.43 8.86 -17.28
C LYS A 165 4.57 8.30 -16.16
N VAL A 166 3.61 9.12 -15.75
CA VAL A 166 2.50 8.75 -14.88
C VAL A 166 1.24 8.83 -15.71
N ILE A 167 0.56 7.70 -15.88
CA ILE A 167 -0.71 7.59 -16.60
C ILE A 167 -1.78 7.15 -15.60
N TYR A 168 -2.85 7.93 -15.48
CA TYR A 168 -3.86 7.66 -14.46
C TYR A 168 -5.23 8.18 -14.89
N GLY A 169 -6.29 7.55 -14.40
CA GLY A 169 -7.65 7.98 -14.71
C GLY A 169 -8.69 6.99 -14.22
N ASP A 170 -9.96 7.36 -14.41
CA ASP A 170 -11.09 6.58 -13.88
C ASP A 170 -11.41 5.33 -14.71
N ASP A 171 -10.93 5.25 -15.95
CA ASP A 171 -11.23 4.15 -16.87
C ASP A 171 -10.15 4.00 -17.94
N PHE A 172 -9.38 2.91 -17.88
CA PHE A 172 -8.32 2.59 -18.85
C PHE A 172 -8.86 2.16 -20.21
N SER A 173 -10.17 1.89 -20.32
CA SER A 173 -10.84 1.60 -21.59
C SER A 173 -11.22 2.87 -22.36
N SER A 174 -11.18 4.03 -21.70
CA SER A 174 -11.59 5.33 -22.23
C SER A 174 -10.41 6.32 -22.23
N PRO A 175 -9.59 6.38 -23.31
CA PRO A 175 -8.36 7.19 -23.34
C PRO A 175 -8.56 8.68 -23.02
N GLU A 176 -9.72 9.24 -23.32
CA GLU A 176 -10.09 10.62 -23.01
C GLU A 176 -10.26 10.90 -21.51
N LYS A 177 -10.45 9.86 -20.70
CA LYS A 177 -10.50 9.94 -19.24
C LYS A 177 -9.13 9.73 -18.60
N LEU A 178 -8.09 9.43 -19.39
CA LEU A 178 -6.74 9.27 -18.91
C LEU A 178 -5.98 10.59 -18.91
N LYS A 179 -5.24 10.81 -17.84
CA LYS A 179 -4.31 11.92 -17.64
C LYS A 179 -2.90 11.38 -17.74
N ILE A 180 -2.04 12.11 -18.46
CA ILE A 180 -0.64 11.74 -18.68
C ILE A 180 0.23 12.88 -18.19
N ARG A 181 1.23 12.57 -17.37
CA ARG A 181 2.20 13.54 -16.87
C ARG A 181 3.60 12.96 -16.88
N ASP A 182 4.59 13.85 -16.95
CA ASP A 182 5.97 13.48 -16.63
C ASP A 182 6.12 13.28 -15.13
N PHE A 183 6.92 12.30 -14.75
CA PHE A 183 7.26 12.08 -13.35
C PHE A 183 8.15 13.22 -12.84
N SER A 184 7.61 14.04 -11.94
CA SER A 184 8.39 14.98 -11.14
C SER A 184 9.34 14.25 -10.18
N TYR A 185 10.63 14.26 -10.48
CA TYR A 185 11.68 13.70 -9.61
C TYR A 185 12.00 14.63 -8.43
N ASN A 186 11.03 14.85 -7.53
CA ASN A 186 11.22 15.67 -6.33
C ASN A 186 11.92 14.83 -5.26
N GLU A 187 13.17 15.14 -4.94
CA GLU A 187 13.95 14.39 -3.96
C GLU A 187 13.45 14.68 -2.53
N ILE A 188 13.09 13.63 -1.79
CA ILE A 188 12.57 13.72 -0.41
C ILE A 188 13.54 13.13 0.63
N SER A 189 14.44 12.27 0.17
CA SER A 189 15.57 11.71 0.90
C SER A 189 16.68 11.45 -0.10
N THR A 190 17.91 11.22 0.36
CA THR A 190 19.07 11.01 -0.53
C THR A 190 18.76 9.88 -1.51
N GLY A 191 18.66 10.20 -2.80
CA GLY A 191 18.37 9.23 -3.85
C GLY A 191 16.93 8.72 -3.94
N ILE A 192 15.99 9.24 -3.15
CA ILE A 192 14.57 8.83 -3.18
C ILE A 192 13.72 10.00 -3.66
N PHE A 193 12.88 9.73 -4.66
CA PHE A 193 12.05 10.73 -5.32
C PHE A 193 10.56 10.45 -5.12
N LEU A 194 9.76 11.52 -5.05
CA LEU A 194 8.31 11.46 -4.85
C LEU A 194 7.55 12.22 -5.95
N HIS A 195 6.52 11.57 -6.49
CA HIS A 195 5.47 12.20 -7.26
C HIS A 195 4.13 12.07 -6.55
N GLU A 196 3.40 13.17 -6.41
CA GLU A 196 2.09 13.20 -5.77
C GLU A 196 0.97 13.44 -6.80
N ILE A 197 -0.08 12.65 -6.72
CA ILE A 197 -1.34 12.85 -7.45
C ILE A 197 -2.44 13.11 -6.41
N LYS A 198 -3.01 14.32 -6.43
CA LYS A 198 -4.11 14.72 -5.54
C LYS A 198 -5.47 14.55 -6.22
N ASP A 199 -6.49 14.30 -5.40
CA ASP A 199 -7.91 14.36 -5.80
C ASP A 199 -8.26 13.47 -7.01
N SER A 200 -7.67 12.29 -7.13
CA SER A 200 -7.94 11.33 -8.19
C SER A 200 -8.36 10.05 -7.51
N SER A 201 -9.62 9.59 -7.57
CA SER A 201 -9.94 8.29 -6.95
C SER A 201 -11.35 7.73 -7.14
N GLU A 202 -12.19 8.25 -8.05
CA GLU A 202 -13.55 7.68 -8.13
C GLU A 202 -13.51 6.19 -8.47
N TRP A 203 -12.54 5.79 -9.29
CA TRP A 203 -12.31 4.40 -9.67
C TRP A 203 -11.83 3.47 -8.55
N TYR A 204 -11.18 3.98 -7.49
CA TYR A 204 -10.62 3.11 -6.44
C TYR A 204 -11.71 2.30 -5.73
N ASN A 205 -12.91 2.89 -5.61
CA ASN A 205 -14.07 2.30 -4.96
C ASN A 205 -15.05 1.65 -5.97
N MET A 206 -14.72 1.58 -7.26
CA MET A 206 -15.58 0.96 -8.27
C MET A 206 -15.45 -0.56 -8.25
N ASP A 207 -16.56 -1.25 -8.55
CA ASP A 207 -16.59 -2.69 -8.78
C ASP A 207 -17.31 -2.97 -10.12
N PRO A 208 -16.59 -3.45 -11.17
CA PRO A 208 -15.17 -3.76 -11.19
C PRO A 208 -14.28 -2.49 -11.23
N VAL A 209 -13.03 -2.61 -10.75
CA VAL A 209 -12.04 -1.54 -10.87
C VAL A 209 -11.59 -1.43 -12.34
N VAL A 210 -11.98 -0.35 -13.00
CA VAL A 210 -11.63 -0.07 -14.42
C VAL A 210 -10.60 1.05 -14.59
N GLY A 211 -10.36 1.84 -13.54
CA GLY A 211 -9.34 2.88 -13.47
C GLY A 211 -8.00 2.37 -12.94
N GLY A 212 -7.09 3.29 -12.63
CA GLY A 212 -5.73 2.91 -12.25
C GLY A 212 -4.72 4.06 -12.22
N ILE A 213 -3.50 3.72 -11.81
CA ILE A 213 -2.27 4.49 -12.02
C ILE A 213 -1.22 3.56 -12.58
N ILE A 214 -0.53 3.99 -13.63
CA ILE A 214 0.67 3.32 -14.16
C ILE A 214 1.83 4.30 -14.12
N VAL A 215 2.99 3.81 -13.68
CA VAL A 215 4.22 4.60 -13.58
C VAL A 215 5.36 3.81 -14.22
N GLY A 216 6.02 4.39 -15.22
CA GLY A 216 7.09 3.68 -15.93
C GLY A 216 7.54 4.32 -17.22
N GLU A 217 8.37 3.59 -17.96
CA GLU A 217 8.76 3.89 -19.33
C GLU A 217 7.61 3.54 -20.30
N ILE A 218 6.43 4.11 -20.07
CA ILE A 218 5.20 3.77 -20.79
C ILE A 218 4.57 5.00 -21.45
N ASN A 219 3.91 4.79 -22.59
CA ASN A 219 3.09 5.79 -23.24
C ASN A 219 1.65 5.28 -23.47
N LEU A 220 0.75 6.17 -23.90
CA LEU A 220 -0.66 5.82 -24.12
C LEU A 220 -0.85 4.75 -25.22
N VAL A 221 -0.02 4.79 -26.26
CA VAL A 221 -0.08 3.83 -27.37
C VAL A 221 0.27 2.43 -26.89
N ASP A 222 1.23 2.31 -25.97
CA ASP A 222 1.59 1.02 -25.37
C ASP A 222 0.40 0.41 -24.61
N ILE A 223 -0.30 1.22 -23.82
CA ILE A 223 -1.49 0.79 -23.06
C ILE A 223 -2.60 0.36 -24.02
N GLN A 224 -2.92 1.18 -25.03
CA GLN A 224 -4.00 0.91 -25.97
C GLN A 224 -3.76 -0.37 -26.79
N ASN A 225 -2.51 -0.68 -27.10
CA ASN A 225 -2.13 -1.86 -27.87
C ASN A 225 -1.82 -3.08 -26.99
N ASN A 226 -1.97 -2.99 -25.67
CA ASN A 226 -1.48 -3.99 -24.72
C ASN A 226 -0.01 -4.39 -24.97
N ASN A 227 0.82 -3.43 -25.37
CA ASN A 227 2.25 -3.63 -25.59
C ASN A 227 2.96 -3.61 -24.23
N LEU A 228 3.08 -4.77 -23.60
CA LEU A 228 3.66 -4.92 -22.26
C LEU A 228 5.19 -4.91 -22.24
N ASN A 229 5.86 -4.66 -23.37
CA ASN A 229 7.34 -4.68 -23.46
C ASN A 229 8.04 -3.59 -22.65
N SER A 230 7.28 -2.60 -22.15
CA SER A 230 7.78 -1.50 -21.34
C SER A 230 8.08 -1.93 -19.89
N THR A 231 8.83 -1.10 -19.18
CA THR A 231 9.07 -1.25 -17.73
C THR A 231 8.12 -0.33 -16.96
N TYR A 232 7.26 -0.88 -16.10
CA TYR A 232 6.34 -0.09 -15.29
C TYR A 232 5.86 -0.81 -14.01
N VAL A 233 5.43 0.00 -13.05
CA VAL A 233 4.63 -0.41 -11.89
C VAL A 233 3.19 0.05 -12.10
N MET A 234 2.22 -0.77 -11.71
CA MET A 234 0.80 -0.48 -11.90
C MET A 234 0.01 -0.66 -10.61
N LEU A 235 -0.86 0.32 -10.38
CA LEU A 235 -1.95 0.31 -9.42
C LEU A 235 -3.25 0.14 -10.22
N ARG A 236 -3.87 -1.03 -10.14
CA ARG A 236 -5.14 -1.35 -10.78
C ARG A 236 -5.94 -2.26 -9.88
#